data_AF-X5YGR1-F1
#
_entry.id   AF-X5YGR1-F1
#
_cell.length_a   1.000
_cell.length_b   1.000
_cell.length_c   1.000
_cell.angle_alpha   90.00
_cell.angle_beta   90.00
_cell.angle_gamma   90.00
#
_symmetry.space_group_name_H-M   'P 1'
#
loop_
_entity.id
_entity.type
_entity.pdbx_description
1 polymer ?
#
loop_
_entity_poly.entity_id
_entity_poly.type
_entity_poly.pdbx_seq_one_letter_code
_entity_poly.pdbx_strand_id
1 'polypeptide(L)'
;MRGVGGRPKNLIFASRGPKPEIGFADAINNDIVILSGEESCLVYDRPIGASGLLWSELVAWWGEVAPGADAAKLGARLQESLASDAERKLFATYFKSYRSALGEELPALLPQVYLHYDPAVVKTLRHRLPLPRQRMDFLMLLRNRQRIVIEVDGKHHFSENDLPSLNVYADMVSADRELRLAGYEVYRFGANELVGSGAEARITDFFEKLFRLHRIRQ
;
A
#
# COMPACT_ATOMS: atom_id res chain seq x y z
N MET A 1 10.19 -13.35 -13.13
CA MET A 1 8.84 -12.74 -13.18
C MET A 1 8.90 -11.47 -14.00
N ARG A 2 7.85 -11.16 -14.77
CA ARG A 2 7.68 -9.83 -15.39
C ARG A 2 6.93 -8.96 -14.37
N GLY A 3 7.54 -7.87 -13.91
CA GLY A 3 6.91 -6.92 -13.00
C GLY A 3 5.88 -6.01 -13.69
N VAL A 4 5.25 -5.12 -12.94
CA VAL A 4 4.20 -4.22 -13.44
C VAL A 4 4.76 -3.23 -14.48
N GLY A 5 4.02 -3.00 -15.56
CA GLY A 5 4.36 -2.02 -16.59
C GLY A 5 4.31 -0.57 -16.10
N GLY A 6 5.12 0.30 -16.70
CA GLY A 6 5.19 1.73 -16.36
C GLY A 6 6.01 2.07 -15.10
N ARG A 7 6.25 3.38 -14.89
CA ARG A 7 6.87 3.91 -13.67
C ARG A 7 5.75 4.43 -12.75
N PRO A 8 5.77 4.12 -11.44
CA PRO A 8 4.86 4.78 -10.50
C PRO A 8 5.05 6.30 -10.59
N LYS A 9 3.95 7.04 -10.67
CA LYS A 9 3.91 8.49 -10.57
C LYS A 9 3.10 8.82 -9.32
N ASN A 10 3.64 9.71 -8.47
CA ASN A 10 3.02 10.29 -7.27
C ASN A 10 2.27 9.28 -6.37
N LEU A 11 2.88 8.87 -5.27
CA LEU A 11 2.22 8.01 -4.29
C LEU A 11 1.44 8.86 -3.30
N ILE A 12 0.13 8.63 -3.22
CA ILE A 12 -0.74 9.24 -2.21
C ILE A 12 -1.04 8.17 -1.18
N PHE A 13 -0.64 8.37 0.07
CA PHE A 13 -0.68 7.31 1.08
C PHE A 13 -0.85 7.86 2.49
N ALA A 14 -1.03 6.96 3.47
CA ALA A 14 -1.11 7.27 4.88
C ALA A 14 -2.10 8.40 5.24
N SER A 15 -3.28 8.43 4.58
CA SER A 15 -4.36 9.34 4.99
C SER A 15 -4.83 9.00 6.40
N ARG A 16 -4.95 10.01 7.25
CA ARG A 16 -5.51 9.91 8.63
C ARG A 16 -7.01 10.21 8.68
N GLY A 17 -7.59 10.59 7.56
CA GLY A 17 -8.94 11.10 7.46
C GLY A 17 -9.74 10.39 6.37
N PRO A 18 -10.80 11.03 5.84
CA PRO A 18 -11.54 10.48 4.72
C PRO A 18 -10.62 10.25 3.52
N LYS A 19 -11.11 9.44 2.59
CA LYS A 19 -10.43 9.21 1.31
C LYS A 19 -10.16 10.58 0.64
N PRO A 20 -8.92 10.88 0.23
CA PRO A 20 -8.63 12.12 -0.49
C PRO A 20 -9.33 12.13 -1.85
N GLU A 21 -9.83 13.29 -2.25
CA GLU A 21 -10.33 13.50 -3.61
C GLU A 21 -9.16 13.86 -4.50
N ILE A 22 -8.91 13.04 -5.52
CA ILE A 22 -7.79 13.20 -6.43
C ILE A 22 -8.36 13.52 -7.81
N GLY A 23 -7.82 14.56 -8.44
CA GLY A 23 -8.14 14.97 -9.81
C GLY A 23 -6.87 15.11 -10.66
N PHE A 24 -7.06 15.53 -11.90
CA PHE A 24 -5.96 15.90 -12.80
C PHE A 24 -5.86 17.42 -12.91
N ALA A 25 -4.67 17.96 -12.67
CA ALA A 25 -4.31 19.29 -13.11
C ALA A 25 -4.00 19.29 -14.62
N ASP A 26 -3.35 18.22 -15.11
CA ASP A 26 -3.09 17.98 -16.52
C ASP A 26 -3.22 16.48 -16.83
N ALA A 27 -4.27 16.10 -17.57
CA ALA A 27 -4.55 14.73 -17.94
C ALA A 27 -3.54 14.17 -18.98
N ILE A 28 -2.95 15.02 -19.82
CA ILE A 28 -1.99 14.61 -20.85
C ILE A 28 -0.68 14.19 -20.18
N ASN A 29 -0.21 14.99 -19.23
CA ASN A 29 1.03 14.73 -18.49
C ASN A 29 0.86 13.76 -17.31
N ASN A 30 -0.39 13.47 -16.95
CA ASN A 30 -0.79 12.75 -15.75
C ASN A 30 -0.40 13.46 -14.45
N ASP A 31 -0.52 14.79 -14.45
CA ASP A 31 -0.26 15.59 -13.26
C ASP A 31 -1.51 15.58 -12.39
N ILE A 32 -1.39 14.96 -11.21
CA ILE A 32 -2.48 14.82 -10.26
C ILE A 32 -2.49 15.98 -9.27
N VAL A 33 -3.68 16.32 -8.78
CA VAL A 33 -3.89 17.30 -7.70
C VAL A 33 -4.84 16.70 -6.67
N ILE A 34 -4.62 17.01 -5.39
CA ILE A 34 -5.54 16.65 -4.32
C ILE A 34 -6.54 17.80 -4.17
N LEU A 35 -7.80 17.53 -4.48
CA LEU A 35 -8.89 18.50 -4.43
C LEU A 35 -9.41 18.68 -2.99
N SER A 36 -9.31 17.63 -2.17
CA SER A 36 -9.67 17.68 -0.74
C SER A 36 -8.93 16.59 0.06
N GLY A 37 -8.63 16.90 1.33
CA GLY A 37 -7.97 15.98 2.27
C GLY A 37 -6.45 15.90 2.11
N GLU A 38 -5.82 16.86 1.44
CA GLU A 38 -4.37 16.92 1.23
C GLU A 38 -3.60 16.89 2.57
N GLU A 39 -4.03 17.68 3.54
CA GLU A 39 -3.47 17.79 4.88
C GLU A 39 -3.54 16.49 5.70
N SER A 40 -4.41 15.57 5.29
CA SER A 40 -4.63 14.30 5.96
C SER A 40 -3.70 13.20 5.44
N CYS A 41 -3.13 13.34 4.24
CA CYS A 41 -2.35 12.32 3.55
C CYS A 41 -0.91 12.75 3.28
N LEU A 42 -0.13 11.83 2.70
CA LEU A 42 1.26 12.06 2.29
C LEU A 42 1.36 11.88 0.77
N VAL A 43 2.11 12.77 0.12
CA VAL A 43 2.35 12.75 -1.34
C VAL A 43 3.84 12.59 -1.60
N TYR A 44 4.25 11.39 -2.01
CA TYR A 44 5.61 11.13 -2.45
C TYR A 44 5.71 11.33 -3.96
N ASP A 45 6.42 12.37 -4.38
CA ASP A 45 6.53 12.87 -5.75
C ASP A 45 7.89 12.61 -6.40
N ARG A 46 8.81 11.93 -5.69
CA ARG A 46 10.14 11.64 -6.23
C ARG A 46 10.15 10.46 -7.21
N PRO A 47 11.12 10.44 -8.14
CA PRO A 47 11.35 9.27 -8.97
C PRO A 47 11.69 8.03 -8.13
N ILE A 48 11.05 6.91 -8.43
CA ILE A 48 11.35 5.61 -7.81
C ILE A 48 12.37 4.87 -8.67
N GLY A 49 13.49 4.51 -8.05
CA GLY A 49 14.63 3.88 -8.71
C GLY A 49 14.40 2.43 -9.12
N ALA A 50 15.40 1.83 -9.79
CA ALA A 50 15.37 0.42 -10.18
C ALA A 50 15.40 -0.55 -8.98
N SER A 51 15.82 -0.06 -7.81
CA SER A 51 15.81 -0.73 -6.51
C SER A 51 14.41 -0.83 -5.89
N GLY A 52 13.41 -0.14 -6.44
CA GLY A 52 12.13 0.07 -5.76
C GLY A 52 12.19 1.30 -4.85
N LEU A 53 11.36 1.32 -3.81
CA LEU A 53 11.35 2.38 -2.80
C LEU A 53 11.83 1.81 -1.46
N LEU A 54 12.95 2.32 -0.98
CA LEU A 54 13.56 1.93 0.28
C LEU A 54 13.07 2.82 1.43
N TRP A 55 13.13 2.29 2.65
CA TRP A 55 12.76 3.03 3.84
C TRP A 55 13.64 4.26 4.05
N SER A 56 14.95 4.16 3.79
CA SER A 56 15.86 5.30 3.94
C SER A 56 15.57 6.43 2.93
N GLU A 57 15.18 6.09 1.71
CA GLU A 57 14.72 7.07 0.71
C GLU A 57 13.45 7.79 1.16
N LEU A 58 12.52 7.06 1.80
CA LEU A 58 11.30 7.65 2.35
C LEU A 58 11.59 8.55 3.56
N VAL A 59 12.53 8.15 4.43
CA VAL A 59 12.98 8.97 5.57
C VAL A 59 13.67 10.26 5.10
N ALA A 60 14.55 10.16 4.09
CA ALA A 60 15.23 11.31 3.52
C ALA A 60 14.23 12.31 2.91
N TRP A 61 13.27 11.82 2.12
CA TRP A 61 12.17 12.63 1.61
C TRP A 61 11.37 13.30 2.74
N TRP A 62 11.02 12.54 3.79
CA TRP A 62 10.26 13.06 4.92
C TRP A 62 10.98 14.21 5.65
N GLY A 63 12.30 14.11 5.82
CA GLY A 63 13.11 15.15 6.46
C GLY A 63 13.12 16.48 5.71
N GLU A 64 12.87 16.47 4.40
CA GLU A 64 12.79 17.68 3.58
C GLU A 64 11.41 18.33 3.63
N VAL A 65 10.34 17.54 3.66
CA VAL A 65 8.96 18.07 3.73
C VAL A 65 8.50 18.38 5.17
N ALA A 66 9.17 17.81 6.17
CA ALA A 66 8.90 18.05 7.59
C ALA A 66 10.22 18.36 8.34
N PRO A 67 10.63 19.64 8.42
CA PRO A 67 11.89 20.03 9.07
C PRO A 67 12.00 19.53 10.52
N GLY A 68 13.16 18.94 10.85
CA GLY A 68 13.41 18.36 12.17
C GLY A 68 12.71 17.02 12.41
N ALA A 69 12.14 16.40 11.36
CA ALA A 69 11.64 15.05 11.42
C ALA A 69 12.74 14.00 11.23
N ASP A 70 12.53 12.83 11.81
CA ASP A 70 13.41 11.67 11.71
C ASP A 70 12.60 10.42 11.35
N ALA A 71 13.29 9.29 11.25
CA ALA A 71 12.66 8.01 10.96
C ALA A 71 11.63 7.56 12.01
N ALA A 72 11.76 7.99 13.28
CA ALA A 72 10.81 7.64 14.33
C ALA A 72 9.50 8.43 14.15
N LYS A 73 9.61 9.73 13.86
CA LYS A 73 8.47 10.61 13.57
C LYS A 73 7.74 10.19 12.30
N LEU A 74 8.46 9.78 11.25
CA LEU A 74 7.82 9.19 10.06
C LEU A 74 7.06 7.92 10.43
N GLY A 75 7.70 7.00 11.17
CA GLY A 75 7.05 5.76 11.63
C GLY A 75 5.76 6.02 12.41
N ALA A 76 5.78 6.98 13.34
CA ALA A 76 4.59 7.40 14.09
C ALA A 76 3.50 7.99 13.16
N ARG A 77 3.89 8.87 12.24
CA ARG A 77 2.97 9.48 11.26
C ARG A 77 2.30 8.45 10.35
N LEU A 78 3.01 7.38 9.98
CA LEU A 78 2.45 6.28 9.19
C LEU A 78 1.50 5.41 10.03
N GLN A 79 1.82 5.14 11.30
CA GLN A 79 0.95 4.37 12.19
C GLN A 79 -0.40 5.04 12.45
N GLU A 80 -0.45 6.38 12.47
CA GLU A 80 -1.71 7.14 12.60
C GLU A 80 -2.71 6.85 11.48
N SER A 81 -2.27 6.36 10.32
CA SER A 81 -3.16 6.04 9.20
C SER A 81 -3.82 4.65 9.29
N LEU A 82 -3.30 3.75 10.13
CA LEU A 82 -3.72 2.35 10.16
C LEU A 82 -5.14 2.21 10.73
N ALA A 83 -5.99 1.45 10.05
CA ALA A 83 -7.43 1.40 10.33
C ALA A 83 -7.82 0.30 11.33
N SER A 84 -6.92 -0.66 11.59
CA SER A 84 -7.21 -1.82 12.44
C SER A 84 -6.02 -2.25 13.31
N ASP A 85 -6.30 -3.00 14.38
CA ASP A 85 -5.25 -3.58 15.24
C ASP A 85 -4.41 -4.62 14.49
N ALA A 86 -5.01 -5.32 13.54
CA ALA A 86 -4.33 -6.25 12.65
C ALA A 86 -3.29 -5.53 11.76
N GLU A 87 -3.67 -4.40 11.13
CA GLU A 87 -2.75 -3.56 10.38
C GLU A 87 -1.64 -2.99 11.27
N ARG A 88 -1.98 -2.45 12.44
CA ARG A 88 -1.00 -1.95 13.43
C ARG A 88 0.00 -3.04 13.80
N LYS A 89 -0.48 -4.26 14.05
CA LYS A 89 0.37 -5.39 14.41
C LYS A 89 1.28 -5.82 13.26
N LEU A 90 0.77 -5.88 12.03
CA LEU A 90 1.57 -6.17 10.83
C LEU A 90 2.69 -5.15 10.66
N PHE A 91 2.34 -3.86 10.68
CA PHE A 91 3.28 -2.76 10.48
C PHE A 91 4.36 -2.73 11.58
N ALA A 92 3.95 -2.83 12.84
CA ALA A 92 4.88 -2.84 13.98
C ALA A 92 5.82 -4.05 13.93
N THR A 93 5.30 -5.24 13.61
CA THR A 93 6.11 -6.46 13.53
C THR A 93 7.12 -6.37 12.38
N TYR A 94 6.71 -5.86 11.22
CA TYR A 94 7.60 -5.66 10.08
C TYR A 94 8.84 -4.82 10.46
N PHE A 95 8.63 -3.63 11.03
CA PHE A 95 9.74 -2.76 11.41
C PHE A 95 10.55 -3.30 12.59
N LYS A 96 9.90 -3.94 13.57
CA LYS A 96 10.60 -4.60 14.69
C LYS A 96 11.55 -5.69 14.20
N SER A 97 11.12 -6.53 13.27
CA SER A 97 11.88 -7.68 12.80
C SER A 97 12.98 -7.31 11.80
N TYR A 98 12.74 -6.34 10.92
CA TYR A 98 13.58 -6.14 9.73
C TYR A 98 14.39 -4.86 9.70
N ARG A 99 14.07 -3.85 10.52
CA ARG A 99 14.78 -2.57 10.47
C ARG A 99 16.27 -2.71 10.74
N SER A 100 16.65 -3.44 11.80
CA SER A 100 18.06 -3.68 12.11
C SER A 100 18.72 -4.68 11.17
N ALA A 101 17.96 -5.65 10.66
CA ALA A 101 18.49 -6.75 9.87
C ALA A 101 18.79 -6.35 8.42
N LEU A 102 18.03 -5.43 7.85
CA LEU A 102 18.17 -4.99 6.45
C LEU A 102 18.81 -3.60 6.31
N GLY A 103 18.76 -2.76 7.35
CA GLY A 103 19.37 -1.43 7.31
C GLY A 103 18.90 -0.60 6.11
N GLU A 104 19.85 -0.14 5.30
CA GLU A 104 19.60 0.65 4.08
C GLU A 104 18.85 -0.13 2.99
N GLU A 105 18.89 -1.45 3.00
CA GLU A 105 18.18 -2.28 2.02
C GLU A 105 16.73 -2.58 2.42
N LEU A 106 16.26 -2.06 3.57
CA LEU A 106 14.89 -2.25 4.03
C LEU A 106 13.89 -1.65 3.03
N PRO A 107 13.01 -2.44 2.41
CA PRO A 107 11.96 -1.88 1.57
C PRO A 107 10.97 -1.05 2.38
N ALA A 108 10.48 0.06 1.82
CA ALA A 108 9.40 0.81 2.42
C ALA A 108 8.10 -0.01 2.40
N LEU A 109 7.44 -0.09 3.55
CA LEU A 109 6.09 -0.63 3.69
C LEU A 109 5.12 0.55 3.81
N LEU A 110 4.46 0.91 2.71
CA LEU A 110 3.59 2.09 2.64
C LEU A 110 2.17 1.71 3.05
N PRO A 111 1.60 2.30 4.10
CA PRO A 111 0.21 2.03 4.49
C PRO A 111 -0.79 2.89 3.71
N GLN A 112 -2.00 2.37 3.53
CA GLN A 112 -3.18 3.12 3.11
C GLN A 112 -2.95 3.90 1.80
N VAL A 113 -2.54 3.19 0.74
CA VAL A 113 -2.16 3.79 -0.54
C VAL A 113 -3.37 3.98 -1.45
N TYR A 114 -3.63 5.22 -1.85
CA TYR A 114 -4.74 5.59 -2.70
C TYR A 114 -4.35 5.51 -4.17
N LEU A 115 -5.21 4.86 -4.95
CA LEU A 115 -5.06 4.75 -6.39
C LEU A 115 -5.88 5.85 -7.06
N HIS A 116 -5.26 6.51 -8.04
CA HIS A 116 -5.97 7.38 -8.95
C HIS A 116 -6.03 6.75 -10.34
N TYR A 117 -7.20 6.83 -10.97
CA TYR A 117 -7.42 6.36 -12.34
C TYR A 117 -7.72 7.57 -13.22
N ASP A 118 -7.19 7.57 -14.44
CA ASP A 118 -7.54 8.53 -15.49
C ASP A 118 -9.09 8.63 -15.65
N PRO A 119 -9.70 9.83 -15.70
CA PRO A 119 -11.12 10.03 -16.01
C PRO A 119 -11.64 9.20 -17.19
N ALA A 120 -10.83 9.00 -18.25
CA ALA A 120 -11.19 8.16 -19.39
C ALA A 120 -11.29 6.68 -19.01
N VAL A 121 -10.38 6.21 -18.15
CA VAL A 121 -10.42 4.86 -17.56
C VAL A 121 -11.62 4.73 -16.62
N VAL A 122 -11.90 5.74 -15.79
CA VAL A 122 -13.09 5.79 -14.93
C VAL A 122 -14.37 5.73 -15.77
N LYS A 123 -14.48 6.49 -16.87
CA LYS A 123 -15.66 6.52 -17.75
C LYS A 123 -15.88 5.18 -18.46
N THR A 124 -14.80 4.51 -18.87
CA THR A 124 -14.86 3.21 -19.54
C THR A 124 -15.17 2.08 -18.55
N LEU A 125 -14.60 2.14 -17.33
CA LEU A 125 -14.83 1.15 -16.28
C LEU A 125 -16.19 1.31 -15.61
N ARG A 126 -16.72 2.53 -15.42
CA ARG A 126 -18.07 2.80 -14.86
C ARG A 126 -19.19 2.03 -15.58
N HIS A 127 -19.02 1.70 -16.86
CA HIS A 127 -20.00 0.93 -17.64
C HIS A 127 -19.77 -0.60 -17.61
N ARG A 128 -18.67 -1.08 -17.00
CA ARG A 128 -18.30 -2.51 -17.00
C ARG A 128 -18.07 -3.10 -15.61
N LEU A 129 -17.53 -2.35 -14.65
CA LEU A 129 -17.39 -2.72 -13.23
C LEU A 129 -17.29 -1.45 -12.36
N PRO A 130 -17.83 -1.44 -11.12
CA PRO A 130 -17.41 -0.44 -10.13
C PRO A 130 -15.89 -0.56 -9.95
N LEU A 131 -15.17 0.57 -9.92
CA LEU A 131 -13.72 0.60 -9.67
C LEU A 131 -13.45 -0.01 -8.29
N PRO A 132 -13.13 -1.30 -8.19
CA PRO A 132 -13.47 -2.05 -6.98
C PRO A 132 -12.43 -1.84 -5.88
N ARG A 133 -11.29 -1.21 -6.21
CA ARG A 133 -10.27 -0.85 -5.24
C ARG A 133 -9.67 0.51 -5.51
N GLN A 134 -9.93 1.42 -4.59
CA GLN A 134 -9.44 2.80 -4.60
C GLN A 134 -8.33 3.04 -3.56
N ARG A 135 -8.13 2.07 -2.66
CA ARG A 135 -7.16 2.09 -1.58
C ARG A 135 -6.59 0.69 -1.38
N MET A 136 -5.28 0.58 -1.20
CA MET A 136 -4.57 -0.63 -0.81
C MET A 136 -4.13 -0.50 0.66
N ASP A 137 -4.29 -1.53 1.48
CA ASP A 137 -3.90 -1.44 2.89
C ASP A 137 -2.39 -1.28 3.06
N PHE A 138 -1.58 -2.06 2.33
CA PHE A 138 -0.14 -1.85 2.23
C PHE A 138 0.42 -2.08 0.84
N LEU A 139 1.43 -1.29 0.47
CA LEU A 139 2.18 -1.43 -0.78
C LEU A 139 3.68 -1.49 -0.50
N MET A 140 4.37 -2.39 -1.21
CA MET A 140 5.81 -2.39 -1.34
C MET A 140 6.18 -2.28 -2.81
N LEU A 141 7.12 -1.38 -3.10
CA LEU A 141 7.70 -1.21 -4.44
C LEU A 141 9.11 -1.76 -4.39
N LEU A 142 9.33 -2.89 -5.04
CA LEU A 142 10.60 -3.59 -5.02
C LEU A 142 11.34 -3.47 -6.36
N ARG A 143 12.56 -4.01 -6.35
CA ARG A 143 13.42 -4.17 -7.52
C ARG A 143 12.69 -4.85 -8.68
N ASN A 144 13.15 -4.60 -9.91
CA ASN A 144 12.58 -5.19 -11.14
C ASN A 144 11.09 -4.87 -11.36
N ARG A 145 10.61 -3.73 -10.82
CA ARG A 145 9.21 -3.27 -10.90
C ARG A 145 8.21 -4.23 -10.24
N GLN A 146 8.67 -5.02 -9.28
CA GLN A 146 7.76 -5.86 -8.53
C GLN A 146 6.96 -4.98 -7.57
N ARG A 147 5.63 -5.09 -7.61
CA ARG A 147 4.71 -4.35 -6.74
C ARG A 147 3.93 -5.36 -5.93
N ILE A 148 4.10 -5.30 -4.62
CA ILE A 148 3.47 -6.23 -3.69
C ILE A 148 2.41 -5.46 -2.93
N VAL A 149 1.18 -5.97 -2.96
CA VAL A 149 0.06 -5.47 -2.20
C VAL A 149 -0.25 -6.47 -1.10
N ILE A 150 -0.35 -5.97 0.13
CA ILE A 150 -0.76 -6.75 1.28
C ILE A 150 -2.06 -6.16 1.80
N GLU A 151 -3.11 -6.98 1.86
CA GLU A 151 -4.43 -6.58 2.34
C GLU A 151 -4.75 -7.28 3.66
N VAL A 152 -5.44 -6.57 4.56
CA VAL A 152 -5.80 -7.07 5.90
C VAL A 152 -7.32 -7.15 6.02
N ASP A 153 -7.84 -8.35 5.80
CA ASP A 153 -9.27 -8.59 5.68
C ASP A 153 -9.98 -8.72 7.03
N GLY A 154 -10.62 -7.64 7.48
CA GLY A 154 -11.67 -7.68 8.50
C GLY A 154 -13.06 -8.04 7.96
N LYS A 155 -14.04 -8.17 8.86
CA LYS A 155 -15.45 -8.49 8.52
C LYS A 155 -16.05 -7.58 7.44
N HIS A 156 -15.64 -6.32 7.42
CA HIS A 156 -16.16 -5.30 6.51
C HIS A 156 -15.79 -5.53 5.04
N HIS A 157 -14.78 -6.37 4.75
CA HIS A 157 -14.34 -6.62 3.37
C HIS A 157 -15.22 -7.61 2.59
N PHE A 158 -16.11 -8.33 3.27
CA PHE A 158 -17.01 -9.30 2.65
C PHE A 158 -18.44 -9.20 3.18
N SER A 159 -18.77 -8.12 3.88
CA SER A 159 -20.08 -7.93 4.50
C SER A 159 -20.74 -6.65 3.99
N GLU A 160 -22.06 -6.70 3.84
CA GLU A 160 -22.92 -5.56 3.52
C GLU A 160 -23.98 -5.47 4.62
N ASN A 161 -24.18 -4.29 5.20
CA ASN A 161 -25.06 -4.10 6.38
C ASN A 161 -24.75 -5.07 7.53
N ASP A 162 -23.45 -5.30 7.81
CA ASP A 162 -22.94 -6.26 8.81
C ASP A 162 -23.28 -7.74 8.58
N LEU A 163 -23.85 -8.10 7.41
CA LEU A 163 -24.10 -9.48 7.03
C LEU A 163 -23.16 -9.93 5.89
N PRO A 164 -22.68 -11.18 5.89
CA PRO A 164 -21.86 -11.70 4.78
C PRO A 164 -22.57 -11.53 3.43
N SER A 165 -21.87 -10.99 2.44
CA SER A 165 -22.39 -10.73 1.09
C SER A 165 -21.50 -11.41 0.05
N LEU A 166 -22.07 -12.38 -0.67
CA LEU A 166 -21.40 -13.06 -1.78
C LEU A 166 -21.06 -12.10 -2.92
N ASN A 167 -21.85 -11.04 -3.11
CA ASN A 167 -21.58 -10.02 -4.13
C ASN A 167 -20.31 -9.23 -3.78
N VAL A 168 -20.21 -8.73 -2.55
CA VAL A 168 -19.01 -8.01 -2.07
C VAL A 168 -17.77 -8.91 -2.15
N TYR A 169 -17.91 -10.18 -1.75
CA TYR A 169 -16.83 -11.15 -1.89
C TYR A 169 -16.42 -11.38 -3.35
N ALA A 170 -17.39 -11.54 -4.26
CA ALA A 170 -17.14 -11.74 -5.68
C ALA A 170 -16.41 -10.54 -6.32
N ASP A 171 -16.82 -9.32 -5.98
CA ASP A 171 -16.17 -8.09 -6.45
C ASP A 171 -14.73 -7.99 -5.95
N MET A 172 -14.51 -8.28 -4.66
CA MET A 172 -13.18 -8.30 -4.04
C MET A 172 -12.24 -9.29 -4.75
N VAL A 173 -12.66 -10.54 -4.94
CA VAL A 173 -11.81 -11.54 -5.62
C VAL A 173 -11.62 -11.22 -7.10
N SER A 174 -12.56 -10.51 -7.74
CA SER A 174 -12.40 -10.03 -9.11
C SER A 174 -11.34 -8.94 -9.21
N ALA A 175 -11.39 -7.95 -8.32
CA ALA A 175 -10.40 -6.88 -8.25
C ALA A 175 -8.97 -7.41 -8.06
N ASP A 176 -8.82 -8.44 -7.21
CA ASP A 176 -7.55 -9.12 -6.99
C ASP A 176 -7.00 -9.79 -8.25
N ARG A 177 -7.86 -10.44 -9.02
CA ARG A 177 -7.46 -11.07 -10.29
C ARG A 177 -6.98 -10.02 -11.28
N GLU A 178 -7.70 -8.91 -11.40
CA GLU A 178 -7.29 -7.81 -12.28
C GLU A 178 -5.92 -7.23 -11.89
N LEU A 179 -5.66 -7.02 -10.59
CA LEU A 179 -4.34 -6.58 -10.11
C LEU A 179 -3.24 -7.59 -10.45
N ARG A 180 -3.49 -8.88 -10.23
CA ARG A 180 -2.54 -9.94 -10.55
C ARG A 180 -2.25 -10.02 -12.05
N LEU A 181 -3.27 -9.88 -12.89
CA LEU A 181 -3.13 -9.82 -14.35
C LEU A 181 -2.35 -8.57 -14.79
N ALA A 182 -2.47 -7.46 -14.05
CA ALA A 182 -1.65 -6.27 -14.24
C ALA A 182 -0.19 -6.41 -13.73
N GLY A 183 0.17 -7.56 -13.13
CA GLY A 183 1.53 -7.89 -12.68
C GLY A 183 1.80 -7.60 -11.19
N TYR A 184 0.79 -7.22 -10.41
CA TYR A 184 0.93 -7.09 -8.97
C TYR A 184 0.97 -8.47 -8.31
N GLU A 185 1.71 -8.58 -7.22
CA GLU A 185 1.56 -9.69 -6.27
C GLU A 185 0.61 -9.24 -5.17
N VAL A 186 -0.46 -10.00 -4.93
CA VAL A 186 -1.47 -9.66 -3.92
C VAL A 186 -1.51 -10.76 -2.87
N TYR A 187 -1.26 -10.41 -1.61
CA TYR A 187 -1.33 -11.31 -0.46
C TYR A 187 -2.39 -10.79 0.52
N ARG A 188 -3.35 -11.64 0.88
CA ARG A 188 -4.42 -11.31 1.82
C ARG A 188 -4.19 -12.04 3.13
N PHE A 189 -4.37 -11.32 4.23
CA PHE A 189 -4.43 -11.88 5.57
C PHE A 189 -5.84 -11.69 6.11
N GLY A 190 -6.45 -12.72 6.68
CA GLY A 190 -7.57 -12.50 7.58
C GLY A 190 -7.10 -11.73 8.81
N ALA A 191 -7.85 -10.73 9.27
CA ALA A 191 -7.47 -9.93 10.45
C ALA A 191 -7.17 -10.80 11.68
N ASN A 192 -7.92 -11.91 11.84
CA ASN A 192 -7.73 -12.90 12.90
C ASN A 192 -6.38 -13.64 12.87
N GLU A 193 -5.70 -13.70 11.72
CA GLU A 193 -4.35 -14.27 11.63
C GLU A 193 -3.30 -13.36 12.29
N LEU A 194 -3.61 -12.06 12.29
CA LEU A 194 -2.73 -10.96 12.68
C LEU A 194 -3.02 -10.43 14.09
N VAL A 195 -4.07 -10.94 14.74
CA VAL A 195 -4.38 -10.64 16.15
C VAL A 195 -4.25 -11.91 17.00
N GLY A 196 -3.70 -11.77 18.22
CA GLY A 196 -3.54 -12.87 19.18
C GLY A 196 -2.16 -13.54 19.20
N SER A 197 -2.07 -14.66 19.92
CA SER A 197 -0.82 -15.41 20.11
C SER A 197 -0.33 -16.02 18.78
N GLY A 198 0.97 -15.86 18.50
CA GLY A 198 1.60 -16.32 17.27
C GLY A 198 1.46 -15.40 16.05
N ALA A 199 0.76 -14.26 16.15
CA ALA A 199 0.66 -13.30 15.05
C ALA A 199 2.02 -12.80 14.56
N GLU A 200 2.93 -12.44 15.48
CA GLU A 200 4.29 -11.97 15.11
C GLU A 200 5.08 -13.03 14.32
N ALA A 201 4.96 -14.30 14.71
CA ALA A 201 5.63 -15.41 14.04
C ALA A 201 5.09 -15.63 12.63
N ARG A 202 3.75 -15.58 12.44
CA ARG A 202 3.12 -15.67 11.12
C ARG A 202 3.53 -14.52 10.19
N ILE A 203 3.52 -13.29 10.69
CA ILE A 203 3.95 -12.12 9.94
C ILE A 203 5.42 -12.25 9.53
N THR A 204 6.28 -12.65 10.48
CA THR A 204 7.72 -12.81 10.21
C THR A 204 7.96 -13.91 9.17
N ASP A 205 7.38 -15.10 9.35
CA ASP A 205 7.50 -16.22 8.39
C ASP A 205 7.06 -15.82 6.97
N PHE A 206 5.96 -15.08 6.83
CA PHE A 206 5.52 -14.56 5.55
C PHE A 206 6.59 -13.66 4.90
N PHE A 207 7.08 -12.64 5.62
CA PHE A 207 8.06 -11.71 5.07
C PHE A 207 9.41 -12.39 4.80
N GLU A 208 9.83 -13.38 5.58
CA GLU A 208 11.04 -14.16 5.29
C GLU A 208 10.92 -14.91 3.95
N LYS A 209 9.77 -15.55 3.70
CA LYS A 209 9.47 -16.23 2.43
C LYS A 209 9.38 -15.24 1.28
N LEU A 210 8.72 -14.10 1.49
CA LEU A 210 8.59 -13.03 0.50
C LEU A 210 9.95 -12.45 0.12
N PHE A 211 10.80 -12.17 1.11
CA PHE A 211 12.13 -11.63 0.89
C PHE A 211 13.05 -12.61 0.21
N ARG A 212 12.94 -13.91 0.51
CA ARG A 212 13.66 -14.96 -0.21
C ARG A 212 13.22 -15.04 -1.67
N LEU A 213 11.90 -15.02 -1.92
CA LEU A 213 11.33 -15.01 -3.27
C LEU A 213 11.87 -13.84 -4.10
N HIS A 214 11.94 -12.65 -3.50
CA HIS A 214 12.39 -11.42 -4.15
C HIS A 214 13.89 -11.14 -4.02
N ARG A 215 14.64 -12.08 -3.43
CA ARG A 215 16.08 -12.02 -3.19
C ARG A 215 16.53 -10.78 -2.40
N ILE A 216 15.67 -10.24 -1.55
CA ILE A 216 16.01 -9.10 -0.68
C ILE A 216 17.03 -9.54 0.37
N ARG A 217 16.91 -10.78 0.85
CA ARG A 217 17.87 -11.45 1.74
C ARG A 217 18.32 -12.75 1.08
N GLN A 218 19.63 -13.06 1.17
CA GLN A 218 20.18 -14.37 0.78
C GLN A 218 19.92 -15.39 1.89
#